data_AF-A0A7L6AXD6-F1
#
_entry.id   AF-A0A7L6AXD6-F1
#
_cell.length_a   1.000
_cell.length_b   1.000
_cell.length_c   1.000
_cell.angle_alpha   90.00
_cell.angle_beta   90.00
_cell.angle_gamma   90.00
#
_symmetry.space_group_name_H-M   'P 1'
#
loop_
_entity.id
_entity.type
_entity.pdbx_description
1 polymer ?
#
loop_
_entity_poly.entity_id
_entity_poly.type
_entity_poly.pdbx_seq_one_letter_code
_entity_poly.pdbx_strand_id
1 'polypeptide(L)'
;MRDTLGDEIFEIFCEEVTDISQNLEILYPQWDSKRENRNLLAEIRRAFHTLKGSGRMAGAFALGDFGWVHEDLLNQLLVGGLPANDRVSGQIGKAVAELRERLQFFLHTSRKMDVLNA
;
A
#
# COMPACT_ATOMS: atom_id res chain seq x y z
N MET A 1 26.84 -15.29 -4.76
CA MET A 1 26.72 -14.95 -3.33
C MET A 1 25.80 -13.73 -3.31
N ARG A 2 24.55 -13.90 -2.87
CA ARG A 2 23.60 -12.79 -2.81
C ARG A 2 24.19 -11.74 -1.87
N ASP A 3 24.07 -10.46 -2.23
CA ASP A 3 24.44 -9.39 -1.30
C ASP A 3 23.46 -9.46 -0.12
N THR A 4 23.97 -9.79 1.07
CA THR A 4 23.20 -9.96 2.31
C THR A 4 22.31 -8.75 2.61
N LEU A 5 22.72 -7.57 2.13
CA LEU A 5 21.96 -6.33 2.22
C LEU A 5 20.58 -6.40 1.55
N GLY A 6 20.45 -7.10 0.42
CA GLY A 6 19.17 -7.21 -0.29
C GLY A 6 18.14 -8.05 0.47
N ASP A 7 18.60 -9.09 1.17
CA ASP A 7 17.74 -9.93 2.01
C ASP A 7 17.31 -9.19 3.28
N GLU A 8 18.21 -8.43 3.90
CA GLU A 8 17.88 -7.58 5.06
C GLU A 8 16.85 -6.49 4.70
N ILE A 9 17.02 -5.82 3.56
CA ILE A 9 16.05 -4.82 3.06
C ILE A 9 14.69 -5.46 2.83
N PHE A 10 14.65 -6.67 2.27
CA PHE A 10 13.39 -7.37 2.02
C PHE A 10 12.68 -7.78 3.31
N GLU A 11 13.42 -8.22 4.33
CA GLU A 11 12.84 -8.56 5.65
C GLU A 11 12.24 -7.33 6.33
N ILE A 12 12.97 -6.20 6.36
CA ILE A 12 12.46 -4.92 6.87
C ILE A 12 11.22 -4.49 6.11
N PHE A 13 11.21 -4.66 4.79
CA PHE A 13 10.04 -4.35 3.96
C PHE A 13 8.83 -5.21 4.33
N CYS A 14 9.01 -6.51 4.57
CA CYS A 14 7.89 -7.38 4.97
C CYS A 14 7.23 -6.93 6.27
N GLU A 15 8.03 -6.50 7.25
CA GLU A 15 7.55 -5.93 8.50
C GLU A 15 6.79 -4.62 8.24
N GLU A 16 7.39 -3.70 7.48
CA GLU A 16 6.78 -2.40 7.17
C GLU A 16 5.43 -2.54 6.46
N VAL A 17 5.32 -3.43 5.46
CA VAL A 17 4.05 -3.64 4.75
C VAL A 17 2.98 -4.22 5.68
N THR A 18 3.38 -5.08 6.62
CA THR A 18 2.46 -5.63 7.62
C THR A 18 1.89 -4.49 8.49
N ASP A 19 2.75 -3.60 8.97
CA ASP A 19 2.34 -2.43 9.76
C ASP A 19 1.47 -1.46 8.95
N ILE A 20 1.83 -1.20 7.69
CA ILE A 20 1.04 -0.38 6.76
C ILE A 20 -0.35 -0.98 6.57
N SER A 21 -0.44 -2.28 6.32
CA SER A 21 -1.73 -2.97 6.15
C SER A 21 -2.61 -2.81 7.37
N GLN A 22 -2.07 -3.07 8.57
CA GLN A 22 -2.81 -2.92 9.83
C GLN A 22 -3.26 -1.48 10.08
N ASN A 23 -2.38 -0.51 9.81
CA ASN A 23 -2.72 0.91 9.96
C ASN A 23 -3.83 1.34 9.00
N LEU A 24 -3.81 0.85 7.75
CA LEU A 24 -4.87 1.13 6.78
C LEU A 24 -6.23 0.59 7.20
N GLU A 25 -6.27 -0.60 7.84
CA GLU A 25 -7.50 -1.16 8.40
C GLU A 25 -8.11 -0.30 9.52
N ILE A 26 -7.28 0.48 10.22
CA ILE A 26 -7.70 1.40 11.27
C ILE A 26 -8.13 2.75 10.69
N LEU A 27 -7.35 3.29 9.75
CA LEU A 27 -7.55 4.63 9.17
C LEU A 27 -8.76 4.69 8.23
N TYR A 28 -8.96 3.66 7.40
CA TYR A 28 -10.01 3.68 6.38
C TYR A 28 -11.42 3.81 6.99
N PRO A 29 -11.85 3.01 7.98
CA PRO A 29 -13.18 3.16 8.57
C PRO A 29 -13.39 4.52 9.24
N GLN A 30 -12.34 5.10 9.83
CA GLN A 30 -12.40 6.42 10.43
C GLN A 30 -12.64 7.50 9.37
N TRP A 31 -11.89 7.44 8.26
CA TRP A 31 -12.10 8.36 7.14
C TRP A 31 -13.47 8.15 6.47
N ASP A 32 -13.89 6.91 6.25
CA ASP A 32 -15.17 6.61 5.61
C ASP A 32 -16.36 7.16 6.41
N SER A 33 -16.25 7.17 7.74
CA SER A 33 -17.26 7.78 8.63
C SER A 33 -17.28 9.32 8.62
N LYS A 34 -16.19 9.96 8.15
CA LYS A 34 -15.97 11.42 8.15
C LYS A 34 -15.14 11.84 6.93
N ARG A 35 -15.73 11.70 5.74
CA ARG A 35 -15.01 11.81 4.46
C ARG A 35 -14.46 13.20 4.14
N GLU A 36 -14.98 14.23 4.80
CA GLU A 36 -14.48 15.60 4.77
C GLU A 36 -13.15 15.77 5.53
N ASN A 37 -12.75 14.78 6.33
CA ASN A 37 -11.50 14.82 7.08
C ASN A 37 -10.29 14.61 6.14
N ARG A 38 -9.78 15.72 5.62
CA ARG A 38 -8.60 15.74 4.74
C ARG A 38 -7.32 15.23 5.40
N ASN A 39 -7.21 15.28 6.73
CA ASN A 39 -6.03 14.78 7.43
C ASN A 39 -5.97 13.25 7.40
N LEU A 40 -7.09 12.57 7.69
CA LEU A 40 -7.19 11.11 7.57
C LEU A 40 -6.97 10.66 6.12
N LEU A 41 -7.55 11.37 5.14
CA LEU A 41 -7.31 11.07 3.73
C LEU A 41 -5.82 11.19 3.36
N ALA A 42 -5.14 12.22 3.87
CA ALA A 42 -3.71 12.40 3.66
C ALA A 42 -2.86 11.31 4.36
N GLU A 43 -3.30 10.78 5.50
CA GLU A 43 -2.65 9.66 6.18
C GLU A 43 -2.75 8.36 5.40
N ILE A 44 -3.95 8.04 4.89
CA ILE A 44 -4.16 6.88 4.00
C ILE A 44 -3.27 7.02 2.76
N ARG A 45 -3.23 8.19 2.14
CA ARG A 45 -2.35 8.47 0.98
C ARG A 45 -0.87 8.32 1.31
N ARG A 46 -0.44 8.68 2.52
CA ARG A 46 0.95 8.48 2.96
C ARG A 46 1.28 6.99 3.09
N ALA A 47 0.38 6.18 3.64
CA ALA A 47 0.57 4.73 3.72
C ALA A 47 0.79 4.09 2.34
N PHE A 48 -0.03 4.43 1.34
CA PHE A 48 0.17 3.95 -0.04
C PHE A 48 1.43 4.51 -0.71
N HIS A 49 1.82 5.74 -0.40
CA HIS A 49 3.07 6.33 -0.88
C HIS A 49 4.30 5.60 -0.34
N THR A 50 4.30 5.27 0.95
CA THR A 50 5.36 4.46 1.57
C THR A 50 5.42 3.09 0.93
N LEU A 51 4.27 2.42 0.79
CA LEU A 51 4.18 1.11 0.13
C LEU A 51 4.75 1.10 -1.30
N LYS A 52 4.45 2.15 -2.08
CA LYS A 52 5.04 2.34 -3.41
C LYS A 52 6.56 2.44 -3.35
N GLY A 53 7.08 3.30 -2.46
CA GLY A 53 8.51 3.56 -2.33
C GLY A 53 9.28 2.32 -1.88
N SER A 54 8.87 1.74 -0.76
CA SER A 54 9.55 0.59 -0.16
C SER A 54 9.38 -0.67 -1.01
N GLY A 55 8.24 -0.86 -1.68
CA GLY A 55 8.05 -1.96 -2.63
C GLY A 55 9.01 -1.91 -3.81
N ARG A 56 9.35 -0.72 -4.32
CA ARG A 56 10.35 -0.56 -5.38
C ARG A 56 11.77 -0.80 -4.87
N MET A 57 12.08 -0.36 -3.66
CA MET A 57 13.40 -0.56 -3.04
C MET A 57 13.67 -2.04 -2.73
N ALA A 58 12.65 -2.77 -2.30
CA ALA A 58 12.75 -4.19 -1.96
C ALA A 58 12.51 -5.14 -3.13
N GLY A 59 12.40 -4.66 -4.37
CA GLY A 59 12.15 -5.51 -5.56
C GLY A 59 10.71 -6.06 -5.67
N ALA A 60 9.83 -5.74 -4.72
CA ALA A 60 8.42 -6.11 -4.70
C ALA A 60 7.57 -5.24 -5.65
N PHE A 61 7.90 -5.22 -6.95
CA PHE A 61 7.30 -4.32 -7.94
C PHE A 61 5.78 -4.38 -8.02
N ALA A 62 5.19 -5.58 -7.95
CA ALA A 62 3.73 -5.74 -7.99
C ALA A 62 3.04 -5.00 -6.82
N LEU A 63 3.66 -5.03 -5.64
CA LEU A 63 3.16 -4.34 -4.46
C LEU A 63 3.47 -2.83 -4.53
N GLY A 64 4.60 -2.45 -5.11
CA GLY A 64 4.92 -1.06 -5.41
C GLY A 64 3.92 -0.41 -6.39
N ASP A 65 3.51 -1.13 -7.44
CA ASP A 65 2.52 -0.67 -8.41
C ASP A 65 1.11 -0.63 -7.80
N PHE A 66 0.77 -1.60 -6.94
CA PHE A 66 -0.43 -1.53 -6.12
C PHE A 66 -0.43 -0.25 -5.26
N GLY A 67 0.67 0.07 -4.60
CA GLY A 67 0.83 1.33 -3.86
C GLY A 67 0.60 2.57 -4.73
N TRP A 68 1.19 2.58 -5.93
CA TRP A 68 1.09 3.70 -6.86
C TRP A 68 -0.32 3.98 -7.36
N VAL A 69 -1.06 2.96 -7.83
CA VAL A 69 -2.43 3.15 -8.37
C VAL A 69 -3.36 3.74 -7.31
N HIS A 70 -3.22 3.29 -6.06
CA HIS A 70 -4.07 3.77 -4.97
C HIS A 70 -3.62 5.12 -4.42
N GLU A 71 -2.32 5.41 -4.42
CA GLU A 71 -1.81 6.76 -4.15
C GLU A 71 -2.36 7.77 -5.16
N ASP A 72 -2.40 7.43 -6.45
CA ASP A 72 -2.93 8.30 -7.50
C ASP A 72 -4.43 8.57 -7.32
N LEU A 73 -5.22 7.52 -7.06
CA LEU A 73 -6.63 7.67 -6.70
C LEU A 73 -6.80 8.66 -5.54
N LEU A 74 -6.05 8.49 -4.45
CA LEU A 74 -6.13 9.35 -3.27
C LEU A 74 -5.67 10.78 -3.55
N ASN A 75 -4.69 10.98 -4.42
CA ASN A 75 -4.30 12.31 -4.90
C ASN A 75 -5.46 13.00 -5.61
N GLN A 76 -6.21 12.29 -6.46
CA GLN A 76 -7.39 12.85 -7.13
C GLN A 76 -8.47 13.30 -6.13
N LEU A 77 -8.69 12.56 -5.03
CA LEU A 77 -9.60 13.03 -3.97
C LEU A 77 -9.05 14.27 -3.26
N LEU A 78 -7.75 14.29 -2.94
CA LEU A 78 -7.12 15.41 -2.24
C LEU A 78 -7.18 16.72 -3.05
N VAL A 79 -6.96 16.66 -4.36
CA VAL A 79 -7.04 17.85 -5.22
C VAL A 79 -8.48 18.19 -5.65
N GLY A 80 -9.47 17.37 -5.27
CA GLY A 80 -10.87 17.56 -5.63
C GLY A 80 -11.23 17.12 -7.05
N GLY A 81 -10.35 16.38 -7.73
CA GLY A 81 -10.60 15.77 -9.04
C GLY A 81 -11.60 14.61 -8.99
N LEU A 82 -11.77 13.97 -7.84
CA LEU A 82 -12.80 12.98 -7.58
C LEU A 82 -13.60 13.28 -6.31
N PRO A 83 -14.93 13.02 -6.30
CA PRO A 83 -15.74 13.17 -5.11
C PRO A 83 -15.52 12.02 -4.12
N ALA A 84 -15.52 12.32 -2.82
CA ALA A 84 -15.49 11.32 -1.75
C ALA A 84 -16.89 10.69 -1.51
N ASN A 85 -17.47 10.10 -2.55
CA ASN A 85 -18.76 9.41 -2.48
C ASN A 85 -18.60 7.91 -2.17
N ASP A 86 -19.71 7.19 -1.99
CA ASP A 86 -19.70 5.77 -1.60
C ASP A 86 -18.97 4.89 -2.62
N ARG A 87 -19.09 5.21 -3.91
CA ARG A 87 -18.40 4.46 -4.96
C ARG A 87 -16.89 4.57 -4.81
N VAL A 88 -16.38 5.79 -4.64
CA VAL A 88 -14.94 6.06 -4.55
C VAL A 88 -14.40 5.56 -3.21
N SER A 89 -15.10 5.82 -2.10
CA SER A 89 -14.74 5.27 -0.79
C SER A 89 -14.70 3.75 -0.82
N GLY A 90 -15.71 3.11 -1.41
CA GLY A 90 -15.75 1.66 -1.55
C GLY A 90 -14.60 1.07 -2.38
N GLN A 91 -14.02 1.82 -3.32
CA GLN A 91 -12.79 1.38 -4.02
C GLN A 91 -11.57 1.42 -3.09
N ILE A 92 -11.45 2.45 -2.27
CA ILE A 92 -10.38 2.54 -1.26
C ILE A 92 -10.54 1.41 -0.24
N GLY A 93 -11.76 1.14 0.23
CA GLY A 93 -12.03 0.02 1.14
C GLY A 93 -11.67 -1.34 0.54
N LYS A 94 -11.98 -1.56 -0.74
CA LYS A 94 -11.57 -2.78 -1.46
C LYS A 94 -10.05 -2.91 -1.55
N ALA A 95 -9.33 -1.81 -1.79
CA ALA A 95 -7.88 -1.82 -1.79
C ALA A 95 -7.29 -2.21 -0.43
N VAL A 96 -7.82 -1.63 0.66
CA VAL A 96 -7.38 -1.98 2.02
C VAL A 96 -7.64 -3.46 2.31
N ALA A 97 -8.82 -3.97 1.94
CA ALA A 97 -9.14 -5.38 2.10
C ALA A 97 -8.24 -6.29 1.24
N GLU A 98 -7.99 -5.93 -0.02
CA GLU A 98 -7.16 -6.71 -0.93
C GLU A 98 -5.70 -6.77 -0.45
N LEU A 99 -5.16 -5.65 0.02
CA LEU A 99 -3.82 -5.61 0.60
C LEU A 99 -3.71 -6.57 1.79
N ARG A 100 -4.70 -6.53 2.71
CA ARG A 100 -4.74 -7.42 3.88
C ARG A 100 -4.87 -8.90 3.47
N GLU A 101 -5.86 -9.23 2.65
CA GLU A 101 -6.18 -10.60 2.26
C GLU A 101 -5.08 -11.27 1.44
N ARG A 102 -4.37 -10.47 0.63
CA ARG A 102 -3.33 -10.97 -0.28
C ARG A 102 -1.93 -10.63 0.16
N LEU A 103 -1.74 -10.04 1.35
CA LEU A 103 -0.43 -9.65 1.87
C LEU A 103 0.60 -10.77 1.74
N GLN A 104 0.25 -11.95 2.26
CA GLN A 104 1.13 -13.11 2.20
C GLN A 104 1.44 -13.52 0.77
N PHE A 105 0.47 -13.48 -0.15
CA PHE A 105 0.71 -13.79 -1.56
C PHE A 105 1.71 -12.81 -2.19
N PHE A 106 1.59 -11.50 -1.92
CA PHE A 106 2.52 -10.49 -2.39
C PHE A 106 3.94 -10.72 -1.88
N LEU A 107 4.09 -11.00 -0.58
CA LEU A 107 5.40 -11.22 0.04
C LEU A 107 6.05 -12.51 -0.50
N HIS A 108 5.29 -13.60 -0.64
CA HIS A 108 5.82 -14.86 -1.16
C HIS A 108 6.20 -14.79 -2.65
N THR A 109 5.39 -14.11 -3.47
CA THR A 109 5.64 -13.98 -4.91
C THR A 109 6.86 -13.10 -5.18
N SER A 110 7.00 -11.99 -4.44
CA SER A 110 8.15 -11.10 -4.55
C SER A 110 9.44 -11.84 -4.22
N ARG A 111 9.45 -12.64 -3.14
CA ARG A 111 10.59 -13.47 -2.76
C ARG A 111 10.99 -14.48 -3.84
N LYS A 112 10.03 -15.10 -4.54
CA LYS A 112 10.32 -16.07 -5.61
C LYS A 112 10.85 -15.42 -6.89
N MET A 113 10.33 -14.25 -7.26
CA MET A 113 10.79 -13.50 -8.44
C MET A 113 12.25 -13.07 -8.30
N ASP A 114 12.68 -12.64 -7.11
CA ASP A 114 14.09 -12.30 -6.87
C ASP A 114 15.01 -13.51 -6.94
N VAL A 115 14.54 -14.70 -6.52
CA VAL A 115 15.32 -15.95 -6.60
C VAL A 115 15.46 -16.43 -8.05
N LEU A 116 14.48 -16.17 -8.92
CA LEU A 116 14.51 -16.58 -10.32
C LEU A 116 15.32 -15.65 -11.23
N ASN A 117 15.55 -14.40 -10.79
CA ASN A 117 16.30 -13.39 -11.53
C ASN A 117 17.75 -13.18 -11.02
N ALA A 118 18.22 -14.02 -10.09
CA ALA A 118 19.53 -13.95 -9.45
C ALA A 118 20.52 -15.01 -9.97
#